data_AF-A0A177LS75-F1
#
_entry.id   AF-A0A177LS75-F1
#
_cell.length_a   1.000
_cell.length_b   1.000
_cell.length_c   1.000
_cell.angle_alpha   90.00
_cell.angle_beta   90.00
_cell.angle_gamma   90.00
#
_symmetry.space_group_name_H-M   'P 1'
#
loop_
_entity.id
_entity.type
_entity.pdbx_description
1 polymer ?
#
loop_
_entity_poly.entity_id
_entity_poly.type
_entity_poly.pdbx_seq_one_letter_code
_entity_poly.pdbx_strand_id
1 'polypeptide(L)'
;MKITVDKKGSFSTIENEKEIQERWEREYFPKLKEYYVGETAEGILKKMDLTFKNLKSKQTYFSQSVFYKLFFLPVYQLYSSYSKDGSVGFYFANLQSNIAFNVKYTLEKEYTRGNKIALRISGNEVDNEWKQKAEKGSMDWLYKFQKDTHDLFSITGSVSTFDRGKELKIEVQIFEI
;
A
#
# COMPACT_ATOMS: atom_id res chain seq x y z
N MET A 1 4.20 15.84 -2.70
CA MET A 1 5.13 14.85 -3.28
C MET A 1 4.64 14.57 -4.68
N LYS A 2 5.52 14.64 -5.69
CA LYS A 2 5.18 14.35 -7.08
C LYS A 2 5.67 12.95 -7.40
N ILE A 3 4.75 12.08 -7.85
CA ILE A 3 5.00 10.66 -8.07
C ILE A 3 4.60 10.33 -9.50
N THR A 4 5.43 9.55 -10.18
CA THR A 4 5.09 8.93 -11.46
C THR A 4 4.58 7.51 -11.19
N VAL A 5 3.53 7.12 -11.93
CA VAL A 5 3.01 5.75 -11.92
C VAL A 5 3.15 5.12 -13.31
N ASP A 6 3.17 3.79 -13.36
CA ASP A 6 3.08 3.07 -14.62
C ASP A 6 1.65 3.09 -15.19
N LYS A 7 1.46 2.53 -16.39
CA LYS A 7 0.15 2.47 -17.06
C LYS A 7 -0.91 1.67 -16.27
N LYS A 8 -0.53 0.90 -15.25
CA LYS A 8 -1.41 0.11 -14.40
C LYS A 8 -1.72 0.79 -13.06
N GLY A 9 -1.12 1.95 -12.80
CA GLY A 9 -1.21 2.67 -11.53
C GLY A 9 -0.18 2.26 -10.49
N SER A 10 0.81 1.43 -10.85
CA SER A 10 1.87 1.03 -9.92
C SER A 10 2.86 2.17 -9.69
N PHE A 11 3.33 2.32 -8.46
CA PHE A 11 4.37 3.30 -8.12
C PHE A 11 5.64 3.09 -8.95
N SER A 12 6.14 4.17 -9.56
CA SER A 12 7.40 4.15 -10.34
C SER A 12 8.50 4.92 -9.63
N THR A 13 8.35 6.24 -9.49
CA THR A 13 9.41 7.13 -8.98
C THR A 13 8.84 8.36 -8.30
N ILE A 14 9.66 9.02 -7.47
CA ILE A 14 9.36 10.35 -6.89
C ILE A 14 10.16 11.37 -7.68
N GLU A 15 9.46 12.23 -8.43
CA GLU A 15 10.09 13.15 -9.38
C GLU A 15 10.76 14.33 -8.68
N ASN A 16 10.15 14.81 -7.59
CA ASN A 16 10.60 16.00 -6.89
C ASN A 16 11.41 15.70 -5.63
N GLU A 17 12.20 14.63 -5.66
CA GLU A 17 13.05 14.20 -4.55
C GLU A 17 13.98 15.33 -4.07
N LYS A 18 14.69 15.98 -5.00
CA LYS A 18 15.62 17.08 -4.68
C LYS A 18 14.91 18.26 -4.01
N GLU A 19 13.75 18.65 -4.51
CA GLU A 19 12.94 19.73 -3.91
C GLU A 19 12.50 19.37 -2.48
N ILE A 20 12.10 18.11 -2.27
CA ILE A 20 11.72 17.62 -0.94
C ILE A 20 12.92 17.64 0.01
N GLN A 21 14.09 17.20 -0.45
CA GLN A 21 15.34 17.21 0.33
C GLN A 21 15.74 18.63 0.72
N GLU A 22 15.79 19.54 -0.25
CA GLU A 22 16.17 20.93 -0.03
C GLU A 22 15.23 21.62 0.97
N ARG A 23 13.91 21.41 0.82
CA ARG A 23 12.92 21.98 1.74
C ARG A 23 13.00 21.36 3.13
N TRP A 24 13.25 20.05 3.23
CA TRP A 24 13.49 19.39 4.51
C TRP A 24 14.70 19.99 5.23
N GLU A 25 15.84 20.10 4.55
CA GLU A 25 17.09 20.59 5.12
C GLU A 25 17.04 22.08 5.50
N ARG A 26 16.41 22.91 4.67
CA ARG A 26 16.41 24.37 4.86
C ARG A 26 15.31 24.86 5.78
N GLU A 27 14.12 24.26 5.72
CA GLU A 27 12.93 24.82 6.38
C GLU A 27 12.46 23.98 7.56
N TYR A 28 12.29 22.67 7.38
CA TYR A 28 11.59 21.86 8.37
C TYR A 28 12.51 21.28 9.43
N PHE A 29 13.64 20.69 9.04
CA PHE A 29 14.55 20.06 9.98
C PHE A 29 15.09 21.02 11.04
N PRO A 30 15.53 22.26 10.71
CA PRO A 30 15.98 23.22 11.71
C PRO A 30 14.87 23.60 12.70
N LYS A 31 13.66 23.90 12.20
CA LYS A 31 12.51 24.28 13.03
C LYS A 31 12.09 23.16 13.98
N LEU A 32 12.08 21.92 13.50
CA LEU A 32 11.75 20.76 14.32
C LEU A 32 12.80 20.51 15.40
N LYS A 33 14.09 20.70 15.07
CA LYS A 33 15.19 20.55 16.03
C LYS A 33 15.19 21.64 17.10
N GLU A 34 14.77 22.85 16.76
CA GLU A 34 14.59 23.95 17.71
C GLU A 34 13.41 23.70 18.65
N TYR A 35 12.29 23.22 18.10
CA TYR A 35 11.05 23.02 18.87
C TYR A 35 11.07 21.77 19.75
N TYR A 36 11.59 20.64 19.24
CA TYR A 36 11.59 19.36 19.95
C TYR A 36 12.96 19.07 20.56
N VAL A 37 13.06 19.18 21.88
CA VAL A 37 14.29 18.97 22.66
C VAL A 37 14.21 17.68 23.47
N GLY A 38 15.34 16.97 23.58
CA GLY A 38 15.50 15.77 24.39
C GLY A 38 15.93 14.54 23.57
N GLU A 39 16.53 13.55 24.24
CA GLU A 39 17.15 12.40 23.59
C GLU A 39 16.18 11.60 22.68
N THR A 40 14.93 11.44 23.13
CA THR A 40 13.90 10.74 22.34
C THR A 40 13.57 11.53 21.06
N ALA A 41 13.41 12.86 21.17
CA ALA A 41 13.15 13.72 20.03
C ALA A 41 14.32 13.71 19.05
N GLU A 42 15.56 13.84 19.54
CA GLU A 42 16.77 13.76 18.71
C GLU A 42 16.88 12.43 17.97
N GLY A 43 16.58 11.32 18.65
CA GLY A 43 16.56 9.98 18.05
C GLY A 43 15.55 9.86 16.91
N ILE A 44 14.35 10.42 17.08
CA ILE A 44 13.31 10.45 16.05
C ILE A 44 13.74 11.35 14.88
N LEU A 45 14.20 12.56 15.16
CA LEU A 45 14.63 13.52 14.14
C LEU A 45 15.79 12.98 13.30
N LYS A 46 16.74 12.25 13.92
CA LYS A 46 17.83 11.60 13.19
C LYS A 46 17.33 10.54 12.21
N LYS A 47 16.32 9.75 12.59
CA LYS A 47 15.69 8.76 11.70
C LYS A 47 14.93 9.44 10.55
N MET A 48 14.24 10.53 10.84
CA MET A 48 13.56 11.34 9.82
C MET A 48 14.58 11.92 8.83
N ASP A 49 15.66 12.51 9.33
CA ASP A 49 16.71 13.11 8.51
C ASP A 49 17.35 12.10 7.55
N LEU A 50 17.69 10.91 8.05
CA LEU A 50 18.19 9.80 7.22
C LEU A 50 17.19 9.38 6.13
N THR A 51 15.89 9.45 6.43
CA THR A 51 14.83 9.08 5.49
C THR A 51 14.68 10.13 4.39
N PHE A 52 14.62 11.42 4.77
CA PHE A 52 14.44 12.51 3.81
C PHE A 52 15.64 12.67 2.88
N LYS A 53 16.87 12.52 3.39
CA LYS A 53 18.11 12.58 2.60
C LYS A 53 18.29 11.42 1.61
N ASN A 54 17.62 10.29 1.84
CA ASN A 54 17.82 9.07 1.04
C ASN A 54 16.50 8.51 0.47
N LEU A 55 15.57 9.39 0.11
CA LEU A 55 14.19 9.05 -0.23
C LEU A 55 14.08 7.94 -1.29
N LYS A 56 14.89 7.98 -2.34
CA LYS A 56 14.95 6.95 -3.38
C LYS A 56 15.35 5.57 -2.85
N SER A 57 16.36 5.49 -2.00
CA SER A 57 16.79 4.22 -1.37
C SER A 57 15.76 3.68 -0.38
N LYS A 58 14.84 4.54 0.07
CA LYS A 58 13.80 4.25 1.05
C LYS A 58 12.42 4.02 0.41
N GLN A 59 12.35 3.87 -0.91
CA GLN A 59 11.10 3.55 -1.63
C GLN A 59 10.40 2.29 -1.07
N THR A 60 11.17 1.31 -0.58
CA THR A 60 10.63 0.10 0.04
C THR A 60 9.79 0.38 1.30
N TYR A 61 9.98 1.51 1.99
CA TYR A 61 9.09 1.85 3.12
C TYR A 61 7.68 2.24 2.66
N PHE A 62 7.53 2.80 1.46
CA PHE A 62 6.21 3.04 0.89
C PHE A 62 5.50 1.72 0.62
N SER A 63 6.19 0.69 0.12
CA SER A 63 5.57 -0.62 -0.10
C SER A 63 5.27 -1.41 1.18
N GLN A 64 5.87 -1.03 2.32
CA GLN A 64 5.55 -1.58 3.65
C GLN A 64 4.32 -0.93 4.29
N SER A 65 3.92 0.27 3.83
CA SER A 65 2.67 0.89 4.26
C SER A 65 1.49 0.27 3.54
N VAL A 66 0.51 -0.25 4.30
CA VAL A 66 -0.70 -0.83 3.73
C VAL A 66 -1.45 0.19 2.85
N PHE A 67 -1.47 1.46 3.25
CA PHE A 67 -2.13 2.52 2.49
C PHE A 67 -1.50 2.69 1.11
N TYR A 68 -0.19 2.91 1.06
CA TYR A 68 0.52 3.09 -0.22
C TYR A 68 0.50 1.80 -1.05
N LYS A 69 0.59 0.64 -0.41
CA LYS A 69 0.46 -0.65 -1.09
C LYS A 69 -0.87 -0.77 -1.81
N LEU A 70 -1.97 -0.44 -1.14
CA LEU A 70 -3.33 -0.50 -1.70
C LEU A 70 -3.54 0.55 -2.79
N PHE A 71 -3.07 1.77 -2.56
CA PHE A 71 -3.24 2.89 -3.50
C PHE A 71 -2.52 2.63 -4.83
N PHE A 72 -1.34 2.01 -4.78
CA PHE A 72 -0.52 1.68 -5.95
C PHE A 72 -0.65 0.22 -6.41
N LEU A 73 -1.74 -0.47 -6.08
CA LEU A 73 -2.00 -1.77 -6.71
C LEU A 73 -2.28 -1.58 -8.21
N PRO A 74 -1.86 -2.54 -9.07
CA PRO A 74 -2.01 -2.43 -10.51
C PRO A 74 -3.45 -2.70 -10.96
N VAL A 75 -4.40 -1.85 -10.57
CA VAL A 75 -5.84 -2.00 -10.80
C VAL A 75 -6.29 -1.47 -12.17
N TYR A 76 -5.49 -0.64 -12.83
CA TYR A 76 -5.79 -0.12 -14.17
C TYR A 76 -5.22 -1.04 -15.26
N GLN A 77 -5.74 -2.26 -15.32
CA GLN A 77 -5.26 -3.27 -16.25
C GLN A 77 -6.38 -3.93 -17.05
N LEU A 78 -6.01 -4.60 -18.14
CA LEU A 78 -6.96 -5.37 -18.95
C LEU A 78 -7.46 -6.59 -18.16
N TYR A 79 -8.78 -6.73 -18.09
CA TYR A 79 -9.51 -7.85 -17.47
C TYR A 79 -10.23 -8.67 -18.53
N SER A 80 -9.49 -9.52 -19.25
CA SER A 80 -10.08 -10.45 -20.22
C SER A 80 -11.11 -11.34 -19.52
N SER A 81 -12.36 -11.33 -19.98
CA SER A 81 -13.46 -12.04 -19.32
C SER A 81 -13.73 -11.58 -17.88
N TYR A 82 -13.57 -10.28 -17.59
CA TYR A 82 -13.88 -9.67 -16.28
C TYR A 82 -13.06 -10.23 -15.11
N SER A 83 -11.96 -10.94 -15.38
CA SER A 83 -11.09 -11.41 -14.31
C SER A 83 -9.63 -11.49 -14.74
N LYS A 84 -8.74 -11.52 -13.75
CA LYS A 84 -7.30 -11.66 -13.95
C LYS A 84 -6.64 -12.23 -12.71
N ASP A 85 -5.73 -13.17 -12.89
CA ASP A 85 -4.91 -13.69 -11.80
C ASP A 85 -3.67 -12.82 -11.58
N GLY A 86 -3.14 -12.86 -10.37
CA GLY A 86 -1.89 -12.19 -10.02
C GLY A 86 -1.35 -12.61 -8.66
N SER A 87 -0.32 -11.90 -8.23
CA SER A 87 0.26 -12.05 -6.90
C SER A 87 0.47 -10.70 -6.25
N VAL A 88 0.20 -10.63 -4.96
CA VAL A 88 0.37 -9.41 -4.15
C VAL A 88 1.03 -9.78 -2.83
N GLY A 89 1.96 -8.96 -2.36
CA GLY A 89 2.54 -9.08 -1.03
C GLY A 89 2.13 -7.92 -0.11
N PHE A 90 1.79 -8.24 1.14
CA PHE A 90 1.53 -7.27 2.21
C PHE A 90 2.53 -7.44 3.37
N TYR A 91 3.08 -6.32 3.85
CA TYR A 91 3.97 -6.32 4.99
C TYR A 91 3.19 -6.34 6.31
N PHE A 92 3.50 -7.30 7.17
CA PHE A 92 2.96 -7.40 8.53
C PHE A 92 4.04 -6.99 9.53
N ALA A 93 3.88 -5.82 10.15
CA ALA A 93 4.86 -5.26 11.08
C ALA A 93 5.15 -6.18 12.27
N ASN A 94 4.14 -6.89 12.79
CA ASN A 94 4.29 -7.86 13.89
C ASN A 94 5.20 -9.03 13.53
N LEU A 95 5.27 -9.41 12.25
CA LEU A 95 6.12 -10.48 11.74
C LEU A 95 7.43 -9.97 11.13
N GLN A 96 7.52 -8.65 10.95
CA GLN A 96 8.58 -7.98 10.21
C GLN A 96 8.79 -8.58 8.80
N SER A 97 7.74 -9.12 8.19
CA SER A 97 7.82 -9.89 6.95
C SER A 97 6.74 -9.49 5.94
N ASN A 98 7.07 -9.64 4.66
CA ASN A 98 6.12 -9.51 3.56
C ASN A 98 5.49 -10.87 3.26
N ILE A 99 4.17 -10.99 3.39
CA ILE A 99 3.40 -12.20 3.14
C ILE A 99 2.83 -12.13 1.73
N ALA A 100 3.09 -13.15 0.91
CA ALA A 100 2.63 -13.23 -0.47
C ALA A 100 1.27 -13.93 -0.56
N PHE A 101 0.45 -13.48 -1.50
CA PHE A 101 -0.89 -14.00 -1.78
C PHE A 101 -1.03 -14.28 -3.27
N ASN A 102 -1.66 -15.40 -3.60
CA ASN A 102 -2.20 -15.65 -4.95
C ASN A 102 -3.59 -15.01 -5.00
N VAL A 103 -3.78 -14.06 -5.91
CA VAL A 103 -4.98 -13.23 -5.96
C VAL A 103 -5.68 -13.33 -7.29
N LYS A 104 -7.00 -13.17 -7.24
CA LYS A 104 -7.85 -12.98 -8.40
C LYS A 104 -8.50 -11.61 -8.32
N TYR A 105 -8.29 -10.83 -9.36
CA TYR A 105 -8.99 -9.59 -9.63
C TYR A 105 -10.27 -9.92 -10.41
N THR A 106 -11.42 -9.45 -9.95
CA THR A 106 -12.73 -9.71 -10.54
C THR A 106 -13.46 -8.39 -10.72
N LEU A 107 -13.68 -8.00 -11.96
CA LEU A 107 -14.40 -6.79 -12.32
C LEU A 107 -15.89 -7.11 -12.38
N GLU A 108 -16.71 -6.38 -11.62
CA GLU A 108 -18.16 -6.56 -11.67
C GLU A 108 -18.70 -6.12 -13.04
N LYS A 109 -19.62 -6.92 -13.60
CA LYS A 109 -20.21 -6.65 -14.92
C LYS A 109 -21.19 -5.50 -14.92
N GLU A 110 -21.84 -5.29 -13.77
CA GLU A 110 -22.84 -4.25 -13.58
C GLU A 110 -22.26 -3.12 -12.71
N TYR A 111 -22.70 -1.90 -12.99
CA TYR A 111 -22.39 -0.79 -12.11
C TYR A 111 -23.12 -0.96 -10.78
N THR A 112 -22.48 -0.50 -9.70
CA THR A 112 -23.15 -0.43 -8.40
C THR A 112 -24.36 0.52 -8.45
N ARG A 113 -25.25 0.45 -7.46
CA ARG A 113 -26.38 1.38 -7.32
C ARG A 113 -25.98 2.86 -7.37
N GLY A 114 -24.75 3.20 -6.98
CA GLY A 114 -24.18 4.56 -7.05
C GLY A 114 -23.48 4.89 -8.37
N ASN A 115 -23.74 4.12 -9.44
CA ASN A 115 -23.14 4.26 -10.77
C ASN A 115 -21.59 4.23 -10.72
N LYS A 116 -21.04 3.28 -9.94
CA LYS A 116 -19.59 3.06 -9.79
C LYS A 116 -19.17 1.73 -10.42
N ILE A 117 -17.95 1.70 -10.96
CA ILE A 117 -17.28 0.46 -11.34
C ILE A 117 -16.79 -0.21 -10.06
N ALA A 118 -16.99 -1.52 -9.92
CA ALA A 118 -16.52 -2.29 -8.77
C ALA A 118 -15.51 -3.36 -9.20
N LEU A 119 -14.39 -3.43 -8.49
CA LEU A 119 -13.34 -4.43 -8.67
C LEU A 119 -13.08 -5.11 -7.33
N ARG A 120 -13.32 -6.41 -7.27
CA ARG A 120 -12.95 -7.25 -6.12
C ARG A 120 -11.58 -7.87 -6.34
N ILE A 121 -10.72 -7.84 -5.32
CA ILE A 121 -9.41 -8.49 -5.32
C ILE A 121 -9.37 -9.42 -4.12
N SER A 122 -9.47 -10.72 -4.38
CA SER A 122 -9.51 -11.73 -3.33
C SER A 122 -8.44 -12.80 -3.54
N GLY A 123 -7.91 -13.36 -2.46
CA GLY A 123 -6.84 -14.35 -2.57
C GLY A 123 -6.48 -15.00 -1.25
N ASN A 124 -5.63 -16.02 -1.34
CA ASN A 124 -5.11 -16.76 -0.20
C ASN A 124 -3.59 -16.69 -0.16
N GLU A 125 -3.06 -16.78 1.06
CA GLU A 125 -1.62 -16.82 1.32
C GLU A 125 -0.96 -17.94 0.49
N VAL A 126 0.17 -17.61 -0.14
CA VAL A 126 0.98 -18.56 -0.90
C VAL A 126 1.61 -19.56 0.06
N ASP A 127 1.61 -20.84 -0.32
CA ASP A 127 2.31 -21.87 0.44
C ASP A 127 3.80 -21.56 0.54
N ASN A 128 4.33 -21.67 1.75
CA ASN A 128 5.76 -21.69 1.95
C ASN A 128 6.21 -23.15 2.01
N GLU A 129 6.97 -23.60 1.01
CA GLU A 129 7.52 -24.96 0.91
C GLU A 129 8.32 -25.37 2.16
N TRP A 130 8.88 -24.39 2.88
CA TRP A 130 9.69 -24.59 4.08
C TRP A 130 8.88 -24.49 5.39
N LYS A 131 7.64 -23.98 5.31
CA LYS A 131 6.82 -23.69 6.49
C LYS A 131 5.33 -23.82 6.15
N GLN A 132 4.83 -25.05 6.12
CA GLN A 132 3.40 -25.29 5.98
C GLN A 132 2.67 -24.78 7.23
N LYS A 133 1.90 -23.71 7.07
CA LYS A 133 1.00 -23.24 8.12
C LYS A 133 -0.27 -24.09 8.09
N ALA A 134 -0.77 -24.46 9.27
CA ALA A 134 -2.05 -25.15 9.41
C ALA A 134 -3.22 -24.27 8.92
N GLU A 135 -3.11 -22.95 9.11
CA GLU A 135 -4.09 -21.95 8.68
C GLU A 135 -3.43 -20.96 7.72
N LYS A 136 -4.13 -20.65 6.64
CA LYS A 136 -3.67 -19.69 5.62
C LYS A 136 -4.36 -18.36 5.81
N GLY A 137 -3.58 -17.30 5.68
CA GLY A 137 -4.11 -15.96 5.53
C GLY A 137 -4.98 -15.82 4.29
N SER A 138 -5.85 -14.81 4.31
CA SER A 138 -6.68 -14.45 3.15
C SER A 138 -6.70 -12.94 2.96
N MET A 139 -7.10 -12.49 1.78
CA MET A 139 -7.41 -11.09 1.52
C MET A 139 -8.67 -10.97 0.69
N ASP A 140 -9.42 -9.90 0.95
CA ASP A 140 -10.57 -9.46 0.17
C ASP A 140 -10.62 -7.94 0.19
N TRP A 141 -10.45 -7.33 -0.99
CA TRP A 141 -10.54 -5.89 -1.19
C TRP A 141 -11.61 -5.57 -2.22
N LEU A 142 -12.41 -4.55 -1.94
CA LEU A 142 -13.34 -3.94 -2.87
C LEU A 142 -12.87 -2.54 -3.21
N TYR A 143 -12.51 -2.37 -4.47
CA TYR A 143 -12.20 -1.09 -5.09
C TYR A 143 -13.45 -0.59 -5.80
N LYS A 144 -13.76 0.70 -5.63
CA LYS A 144 -14.81 1.38 -6.40
C LYS A 144 -14.21 2.57 -7.14
N PHE A 145 -14.65 2.77 -8.37
CA PHE A 145 -14.22 3.87 -9.21
C PHE A 145 -15.40 4.67 -9.74
N GLN A 146 -15.20 5.97 -9.93
CA GLN A 146 -16.11 6.82 -10.69
C GLN A 146 -16.24 6.27 -12.11
N LYS A 147 -17.46 6.12 -12.62
CA LYS A 147 -17.69 5.57 -13.96
C LYS A 147 -17.11 6.45 -15.06
N ASP A 148 -17.25 7.77 -14.92
CA ASP A 148 -16.96 8.71 -16.00
C ASP A 148 -15.48 9.10 -16.03
N THR A 149 -14.87 9.31 -14.85
CA THR A 149 -13.46 9.71 -14.75
C THR A 149 -12.51 8.54 -14.50
N HIS A 150 -13.03 7.38 -14.07
CA HIS A 150 -12.25 6.23 -13.60
C HIS A 150 -11.43 6.50 -12.33
N ASP A 151 -11.67 7.64 -11.66
CA ASP A 151 -10.98 7.98 -10.42
C ASP A 151 -11.36 6.99 -9.31
N LEU A 152 -10.38 6.67 -8.48
CA LEU A 152 -10.58 5.82 -7.31
C LEU A 152 -11.49 6.53 -6.30
N PHE A 153 -12.67 5.95 -6.06
CA PHE A 153 -13.65 6.46 -5.09
C PHE A 153 -13.44 5.87 -3.69
N SER A 154 -13.18 4.55 -3.60
CA SER A 154 -12.98 3.90 -2.30
C SER A 154 -12.19 2.61 -2.40
N ILE A 155 -11.48 2.29 -1.31
CA ILE A 155 -10.88 0.96 -1.07
C ILE A 155 -11.37 0.48 0.30
N THR A 156 -12.03 -0.66 0.33
CA THR A 156 -12.51 -1.27 1.58
C THR A 156 -12.19 -2.74 1.61
N GLY A 157 -11.78 -3.28 2.75
CA GLY A 157 -11.56 -4.72 2.88
C GLY A 157 -10.56 -5.08 3.96
N SER A 158 -9.96 -6.25 3.81
CA SER A 158 -8.97 -6.73 4.77
C SER A 158 -7.95 -7.70 4.17
N VAL A 159 -6.84 -7.84 4.87
CA VAL A 159 -5.85 -8.89 4.67
C VAL A 159 -5.48 -9.49 6.02
N SER A 160 -5.32 -10.81 6.07
CA SER A 160 -4.88 -11.51 7.26
C SER A 160 -3.80 -12.55 6.97
N THR A 161 -3.10 -12.93 8.02
CA THR A 161 -2.18 -14.08 8.07
C THR A 161 -2.21 -14.66 9.48
N PHE A 162 -1.62 -15.84 9.66
CA PHE A 162 -1.55 -16.50 10.96
C PHE A 162 -0.11 -16.61 11.44
N ASP A 163 0.08 -16.38 12.74
CA ASP A 163 1.30 -16.67 13.47
C ASP A 163 0.97 -17.39 14.78
N ARG A 164 1.53 -18.60 14.93
CA ARG A 164 1.32 -19.48 16.10
C ARG A 164 -0.17 -19.67 16.46
N GLY A 165 -1.03 -19.82 15.45
CA GLY A 165 -2.48 -20.00 15.62
C GLY A 165 -3.26 -18.72 15.93
N LYS A 166 -2.59 -17.55 15.96
CA LYS A 166 -3.25 -16.25 16.11
C LYS A 166 -3.37 -15.55 14.77
N GLU A 167 -4.58 -15.10 14.44
CA GLU A 167 -4.80 -14.26 13.26
C GLU A 167 -4.23 -12.86 13.49
N LEU A 168 -3.45 -12.40 12.53
CA LEU A 168 -3.01 -11.03 12.37
C LEU A 168 -3.78 -10.46 11.19
N LYS A 169 -4.67 -9.51 11.46
CA LYS A 169 -5.58 -8.93 10.46
C LYS A 169 -5.39 -7.42 10.37
N ILE A 170 -5.40 -6.92 9.14
CA ILE A 170 -5.43 -5.49 8.82
C ILE A 170 -6.74 -5.22 8.09
N GLU A 171 -7.56 -4.32 8.63
CA GLU A 171 -8.78 -3.86 8.01
C GLU A 171 -8.61 -2.39 7.60
N VAL A 172 -9.03 -2.05 6.38
CA VAL A 172 -8.87 -0.71 5.84
C VAL A 172 -10.18 -0.27 5.19
N GLN A 173 -10.53 0.99 5.45
CA GLN A 173 -11.58 1.70 4.74
C GLN A 173 -11.04 3.08 4.37
N ILE A 174 -10.92 3.33 3.06
CA ILE A 174 -10.48 4.58 2.48
C ILE A 174 -11.59 5.06 1.56
N PHE A 175 -12.01 6.30 1.74
CA PHE A 175 -12.97 6.99 0.89
C PHE A 175 -12.32 8.25 0.36
N GLU A 176 -12.71 8.65 -0.84
CA GLU A 176 -12.42 9.99 -1.37
C GLU A 176 -12.84 11.05 -0.33
N ILE A 177 -11.96 12.03 -0.11
CA ILE A 177 -12.17 13.21 0.76
C ILE A 177 -12.60 14.37 -0.11
#